data_AF-A0A3B8ZHT5-F1
#
_entry.id   AF-A0A3B8ZHT5-F1
#
_cell.length_a   1.000
_cell.length_b   1.000
_cell.length_c   1.000
_cell.angle_alpha   90.00
_cell.angle_beta   90.00
_cell.angle_gamma   90.00
#
_symmetry.space_group_name_H-M   'P 1'
#
loop_
_entity.id
_entity.type
_entity.pdbx_description
1 polymer ?
#
loop_
_entity_poly.entity_id
_entity_poly.type
_entity_poly.pdbx_seq_one_letter_code
_entity_poly.pdbx_strand_id
1 'polypeptide(L)'
;MPKKKVTPVPLGTSTSDPKWRFSGAIALLLIWLLAFLLRAVYLWELSDDLPFAALIVDSKIYHAWAVQIAGGDWIGDQVFYQSPLYPYLMACIYKVAGVDPMAIRWVQVLLGSCACVMVAKAGRAFFNEPAGLVAGFLLAFYSPALFFDG
;
A
#
# COMPACT_ATOMS: atom_id res chain seq x y z
N MET A 1 35.79 35.74 51.59
CA MET A 1 34.82 34.76 51.05
C MET A 1 35.44 34.02 49.87
N PRO A 2 35.62 32.69 49.92
CA PRO A 2 36.21 31.95 48.80
C PRO A 2 35.16 31.72 47.70
N LYS A 3 35.48 32.09 46.45
CA LYS A 3 34.65 31.84 45.27
C LYS A 3 34.63 30.33 44.98
N LYS A 4 33.51 29.65 45.21
CA LYS A 4 33.30 28.26 44.77
C LYS A 4 33.44 28.22 43.23
N LYS A 5 34.46 27.53 42.73
CA LYS A 5 34.56 27.18 41.30
C LYS A 5 33.41 26.25 40.96
N VAL A 6 32.47 26.73 40.14
CA VAL A 6 31.42 25.90 39.55
C VAL A 6 32.10 25.06 38.47
N THR A 7 32.29 23.77 38.72
CA THR A 7 32.74 22.82 37.71
C THR A 7 31.58 22.51 36.75
N PRO A 8 31.79 22.57 35.43
CA PRO A 8 30.74 22.20 34.48
C PRO A 8 30.39 20.73 34.62
N VAL A 9 29.08 20.44 34.74
CA VAL A 9 28.54 19.07 34.69
C VAL A 9 28.84 18.51 33.29
N PRO A 10 29.46 17.32 33.16
CA PRO A 10 29.66 16.72 31.85
C PRO A 10 28.30 16.42 31.23
N LEU A 11 28.01 17.08 30.11
CA LEU A 11 26.88 16.74 29.24
C LEU A 11 27.13 15.32 28.72
N GLY A 12 26.45 14.34 29.32
CA GLY A 12 26.50 12.96 28.84
C GLY A 12 26.08 12.90 27.38
N THR A 13 27.03 12.65 26.49
CA THR A 13 26.76 12.33 25.09
C THR A 13 26.21 10.91 25.02
N SER A 14 24.93 10.75 25.33
CA SER A 14 24.19 9.54 25.00
C SER A 14 23.90 9.53 23.50
N THR A 15 24.93 9.32 22.68
CA THR A 15 24.75 8.96 21.26
C THR A 15 24.36 7.49 21.18
N SER A 16 23.18 7.15 21.66
CA SER A 16 22.55 5.85 21.41
C SER A 16 21.79 5.92 20.09
N ASP A 17 22.52 5.99 18.99
CA ASP A 17 21.96 5.74 17.67
C ASP A 17 21.61 4.24 17.52
N PRO A 18 20.61 3.88 16.72
CA PRO A 18 19.34 3.39 17.26
C PRO A 18 19.12 1.93 16.87
N LYS A 19 19.53 1.00 17.73
CA LYS A 19 19.21 -0.43 17.55
C LYS A 19 17.70 -0.68 17.36
N TRP A 20 16.85 0.18 17.94
CA TRP A 20 15.39 0.19 17.76
C TRP A 20 14.88 0.57 16.37
N ARG A 21 15.64 1.34 15.56
CA ARG A 21 15.20 1.73 14.20
C ARG A 21 15.38 0.61 13.19
N PHE A 22 16.41 -0.23 13.35
CA PHE A 22 16.64 -1.39 12.49
C PHE A 22 15.63 -2.52 12.74
N SER A 23 15.34 -2.83 14.01
CA SER A 23 14.32 -3.84 14.36
C SER A 23 12.93 -3.44 13.86
N GLY A 24 12.57 -2.15 13.97
CA GLY A 24 11.31 -1.64 13.42
C GLY A 24 11.25 -1.71 11.90
N ALA A 25 12.35 -1.43 11.19
CA ALA A 25 12.40 -1.53 9.73
C ALA A 25 12.24 -2.97 9.24
N ILE A 26 12.89 -3.93 9.91
CA ILE A 26 12.74 -5.37 9.61
C ILE A 26 11.30 -5.81 9.86
N ALA A 27 10.68 -5.39 10.97
CA ALA A 27 9.29 -5.72 11.26
C ALA A 27 8.31 -5.16 10.21
N LEU A 28 8.53 -3.92 9.75
CA LEU A 28 7.72 -3.33 8.67
C LEU A 28 7.92 -4.07 7.33
N LEU A 29 9.15 -4.48 7.03
CA LEU A 29 9.45 -5.26 5.82
C LEU A 29 8.79 -6.64 5.89
N LEU A 30 8.81 -7.31 7.05
CA LEU A 30 8.13 -8.58 7.27
C LEU A 30 6.61 -8.44 7.11
N ILE A 31 6.01 -7.38 7.66
CA ILE A 31 4.57 -7.10 7.47
C ILE A 31 4.26 -6.88 6.00
N TRP A 32 5.07 -6.09 5.29
CA TRP A 32 4.89 -5.84 3.86
C TRP A 32 4.99 -7.13 3.05
N LEU A 33 6.04 -7.92 3.29
CA LEU A 33 6.30 -9.17 2.59
C LEU A 33 5.21 -10.20 2.86
N LEU A 34 4.74 -10.31 4.11
CA LEU A 34 3.63 -11.18 4.47
C LEU A 34 2.33 -10.73 3.78
N ALA A 35 2.00 -9.44 3.85
CA ALA A 35 0.80 -8.89 3.22
C ALA A 35 0.83 -9.03 1.69
N PHE A 36 2.00 -8.88 1.07
CA PHE A 36 2.24 -9.09 -0.34
C PHE A 36 2.10 -10.56 -0.74
N LEU A 37 2.74 -11.47 -0.01
CA LEU A 37 2.67 -12.91 -0.29
C LEU A 37 1.24 -13.45 -0.16
N LEU A 38 0.52 -13.07 0.90
CA LEU A 38 -0.88 -13.48 1.08
C LEU A 38 -1.75 -13.01 -0.11
N ARG A 39 -1.59 -11.76 -0.54
CA ARG A 39 -2.32 -11.21 -1.69
C ARG A 39 -1.89 -11.85 -3.02
N ALA A 40 -0.61 -12.14 -3.20
CA ALA A 40 -0.09 -12.78 -4.40
C ALA A 40 -0.57 -14.24 -4.52
N VAL A 41 -0.59 -14.99 -3.41
CA VAL A 41 -1.15 -16.36 -3.38
C VAL A 41 -2.65 -16.32 -3.65
N TYR A 42 -3.38 -15.39 -3.04
CA TYR A 42 -4.81 -15.21 -3.29
C TYR A 42 -5.10 -14.88 -4.76
N LEU A 43 -4.32 -13.95 -5.35
CA LEU A 43 -4.42 -13.61 -6.77
C LEU A 43 -4.10 -14.81 -7.67
N TRP A 44 -3.13 -15.64 -7.28
CA TRP A 44 -2.79 -16.86 -8.02
C TRP A 44 -3.90 -17.90 -7.95
N GLU A 45 -4.47 -18.15 -6.76
CA GLU A 45 -5.63 -19.03 -6.59
C GLU A 45 -6.83 -18.55 -7.42
N LEU A 46 -7.11 -17.24 -7.44
CA LEU A 46 -8.22 -16.70 -8.23
C LEU A 46 -7.93 -16.66 -9.74
N SER A 47 -6.67 -16.74 -10.17
CA SER A 47 -6.33 -16.78 -11.59
C SER A 47 -6.73 -18.09 -12.28
N ASP A 48 -6.90 -19.17 -11.52
CA ASP A 48 -7.32 -20.47 -12.04
C ASP A 48 -8.86 -20.61 -12.16
N ASP A 49 -9.64 -19.75 -11.48
CA ASP A 49 -11.10 -19.79 -11.51
C ASP A 49 -11.67 -18.92 -12.66
N LEU A 50 -12.27 -19.59 -13.66
CA LEU A 50 -12.88 -19.01 -14.87
C LEU A 50 -13.82 -17.79 -14.68
N PRO A 51 -14.55 -17.58 -13.55
CA PRO A 51 -15.36 -16.38 -13.35
C PRO A 51 -14.54 -15.11 -13.13
N PHE A 52 -13.25 -15.20 -12.83
CA PHE A 52 -12.41 -14.05 -12.50
C PHE A 52 -11.94 -13.23 -13.72
N ALA A 53 -12.02 -13.83 -14.90
CA ALA A 53 -11.87 -13.17 -16.20
C ALA A 53 -13.15 -12.41 -16.62
N ALA A 54 -14.29 -12.73 -16.02
CA ALA A 54 -15.51 -11.97 -16.21
C ALA A 54 -15.41 -10.71 -15.35
N LEU A 55 -14.79 -9.66 -15.90
CA LEU A 55 -14.89 -8.31 -15.37
C LEU A 55 -16.32 -8.09 -14.88
N ILE A 56 -16.48 -7.95 -13.56
CA ILE A 56 -17.73 -7.56 -12.91
C ILE A 56 -18.26 -6.36 -13.71
N VAL A 57 -19.57 -6.31 -13.97
CA VAL A 57 -20.20 -5.40 -14.94
C VAL A 57 -19.63 -3.97 -14.93
N ASP A 58 -19.28 -3.42 -13.76
CA ASP A 58 -18.61 -2.12 -13.59
C ASP A 58 -17.16 -2.07 -14.10
N SER A 59 -16.36 -3.11 -13.84
CA SER A 59 -14.98 -3.21 -14.31
C SER A 59 -14.88 -3.17 -15.83
N LYS A 60 -15.88 -3.66 -16.57
CA LYS A 60 -15.92 -3.57 -18.05
C LYS A 60 -16.02 -2.13 -18.52
N ILE A 61 -16.84 -1.32 -17.84
CA ILE A 61 -17.00 0.10 -18.16
C ILE A 61 -15.69 0.85 -17.89
N TYR A 62 -15.07 0.61 -16.72
CA TYR A 62 -13.76 1.20 -16.42
C TYR A 62 -12.67 0.76 -17.39
N HIS A 63 -12.65 -0.51 -17.79
CA HIS A 63 -11.68 -1.03 -18.76
C HIS A 63 -11.84 -0.37 -20.13
N ALA A 64 -13.07 -0.34 -20.66
CA ALA A 64 -13.34 0.29 -21.96
C ALA A 64 -12.95 1.78 -21.96
N TRP A 65 -13.26 2.49 -20.88
CA TRP A 65 -12.91 3.90 -20.72
C TRP A 65 -11.39 4.11 -20.60
N ALA A 66 -10.70 3.27 -19.84
CA ALA A 66 -9.24 3.31 -19.72
C ALA A 66 -8.53 3.04 -21.06
N VAL A 67 -9.07 2.15 -21.89
CA VAL A 67 -8.57 1.88 -23.25
C VAL A 67 -8.74 3.10 -24.16
N GLN A 68 -9.88 3.80 -24.09
CA GLN A 68 -10.11 5.03 -24.85
C GLN A 68 -9.14 6.15 -24.43
N ILE A 69 -8.95 6.36 -23.13
CA ILE A 69 -8.00 7.35 -22.60
C ILE A 69 -6.56 7.00 -23.04
N ALA A 70 -6.17 5.72 -22.93
CA ALA A 70 -4.85 5.25 -23.38
C ALA A 70 -4.65 5.42 -24.89
N GLY A 71 -5.74 5.33 -25.68
CA GLY A 71 -5.76 5.57 -27.12
C GLY A 71 -5.66 7.05 -27.54
N GLY A 72 -5.67 7.99 -26.59
CA GLY A 72 -5.47 9.42 -26.83
C GLY A 72 -6.68 10.30 -26.55
N ASP A 73 -7.83 9.74 -26.18
CA ASP A 73 -9.02 10.49 -25.81
C ASP A 73 -9.04 10.78 -24.31
N TRP A 74 -8.19 11.72 -23.88
CA TRP A 74 -7.99 12.05 -22.46
C TRP A 74 -9.16 12.78 -21.81
N ILE A 75 -10.03 13.41 -22.58
CA ILE A 75 -11.14 14.22 -22.05
C ILE A 75 -12.47 13.47 -22.19
N GLY A 76 -12.64 12.68 -23.25
CA GLY A 76 -13.88 12.00 -23.55
C GLY A 76 -14.99 12.97 -23.92
N ASP A 77 -16.06 12.44 -24.51
CA ASP A 77 -17.21 13.23 -24.98
C ASP A 77 -18.46 13.05 -24.09
N GLN A 78 -18.32 12.33 -22.97
CA GLN A 78 -19.43 11.94 -22.09
C GLN A 78 -19.28 12.53 -20.68
N VAL A 79 -20.42 12.85 -20.06
CA VAL A 79 -20.49 13.27 -18.66
C VAL A 79 -20.00 12.11 -17.78
N PHE A 80 -19.12 12.41 -16.83
CA PHE A 80 -18.57 11.43 -15.90
C PHE A 80 -19.68 10.71 -15.13
N TYR A 81 -19.99 9.48 -15.52
CA TYR A 81 -20.98 8.63 -14.83
C TYR A 81 -20.42 8.01 -13.54
N GLN A 82 -19.09 7.89 -13.43
CA GLN A 82 -18.35 7.35 -12.29
C GLN A 82 -17.12 8.22 -11.98
N SER A 83 -16.55 8.05 -10.78
CA SER A 83 -15.39 8.81 -10.33
C SER A 83 -14.20 8.67 -11.30
N PRO A 84 -13.75 9.75 -11.95
CA PRO A 84 -12.79 9.66 -13.06
C PRO A 84 -11.40 9.21 -12.60
N LEU A 85 -11.02 9.38 -11.32
CA LEU A 85 -9.66 9.09 -10.88
C LEU A 85 -9.19 7.65 -11.20
N TYR A 86 -10.09 6.67 -11.06
CA TYR A 86 -9.77 5.26 -11.27
C TYR A 86 -9.48 4.90 -12.75
N PRO A 87 -10.33 5.26 -13.73
CA PRO A 87 -10.05 4.98 -15.15
C PRO A 87 -8.80 5.70 -15.70
N TYR A 88 -8.47 6.90 -15.21
CA TYR A 88 -7.20 7.55 -15.61
C TYR A 88 -5.98 6.83 -15.02
N LEU A 89 -6.05 6.34 -13.79
CA LEU A 89 -5.00 5.51 -13.21
C LEU A 89 -4.81 4.22 -14.03
N MET A 90 -5.91 3.54 -14.39
CA MET A 90 -5.88 2.36 -15.25
C MET A 90 -5.29 2.67 -16.62
N ALA A 91 -5.66 3.78 -17.25
CA ALA A 91 -5.13 4.19 -18.55
C ALA A 91 -3.61 4.42 -18.51
N CYS A 92 -3.10 5.07 -17.46
CA CYS A 92 -1.67 5.22 -17.25
C CYS A 92 -0.96 3.87 -17.10
N ILE A 93 -1.55 2.94 -16.34
CA ILE A 93 -1.01 1.58 -16.18
C ILE A 93 -1.01 0.85 -17.52
N TYR A 94 -2.10 0.92 -18.29
CA TYR A 94 -2.21 0.29 -19.61
C TYR A 94 -1.24 0.86 -20.64
N LYS A 95 -0.91 2.15 -20.54
CA LYS A 95 0.09 2.77 -21.42
C LYS A 95 1.50 2.23 -21.18
N VAL A 96 1.81 1.78 -19.97
CA VAL A 96 3.14 1.28 -19.60
C VAL A 96 3.21 -0.25 -19.69
N ALA A 97 2.20 -0.96 -19.21
CA ALA A 97 2.18 -2.41 -19.08
C ALA A 97 1.42 -3.13 -20.21
N GLY A 98 0.70 -2.39 -21.06
CA GLY A 98 -0.25 -2.95 -22.03
C GLY A 98 -1.64 -3.12 -21.43
N VAL A 99 -2.64 -3.33 -22.30
CA VAL A 99 -4.05 -3.50 -21.92
C VAL A 99 -4.26 -4.90 -21.34
N ASP A 100 -3.82 -5.10 -20.10
CA ASP A 100 -3.95 -6.34 -19.37
C ASP A 100 -4.55 -6.09 -17.97
N PRO A 101 -5.77 -6.60 -17.67
CA PRO A 101 -6.36 -6.52 -16.34
C PRO A 101 -5.45 -7.06 -15.23
N MET A 102 -4.57 -8.02 -15.53
CA MET A 102 -3.63 -8.56 -14.55
C MET A 102 -2.64 -7.50 -14.05
N ALA A 103 -2.23 -6.56 -14.91
CA ALA A 103 -1.33 -5.47 -14.53
C ALA A 103 -1.95 -4.58 -13.44
N ILE A 104 -3.26 -4.32 -13.50
CA ILE A 104 -3.96 -3.52 -12.49
C ILE A 104 -4.04 -4.27 -11.16
N ARG A 105 -4.33 -5.57 -11.20
CA ARG A 105 -4.40 -6.40 -9.99
C ARG A 105 -3.06 -6.42 -9.27
N TRP A 106 -1.94 -6.55 -9.99
CA TRP A 106 -0.61 -6.44 -9.39
C TRP A 106 -0.36 -5.07 -8.75
N VAL A 107 -0.81 -3.99 -9.37
CA VAL A 107 -0.73 -2.64 -8.77
C VAL A 107 -1.59 -2.55 -7.50
N GLN A 108 -2.80 -3.13 -7.49
CA GLN A 108 -3.65 -3.19 -6.29
C GLN A 108 -2.99 -3.97 -5.16
N VAL A 109 -2.39 -5.13 -5.46
CA VAL A 109 -1.63 -5.92 -4.48
C VAL A 109 -0.47 -5.12 -3.87
N LEU A 110 0.24 -4.35 -4.69
CA LEU A 110 1.32 -3.48 -4.24
C LEU A 110 0.82 -2.31 -3.38
N LEU A 111 -0.29 -1.68 -3.76
CA LEU A 111 -0.87 -0.58 -2.99
C LEU A 111 -1.46 -1.07 -1.65
N GLY A 112 -2.17 -2.20 -1.64
CA GLY A 112 -2.73 -2.81 -0.44
C GLY A 112 -1.66 -3.25 0.56
N SER A 113 -0.54 -3.82 0.07
CA SER A 113 0.60 -4.14 0.94
C SER A 113 1.30 -2.87 1.49
N CYS A 114 1.42 -1.81 0.68
CA CYS A 114 1.89 -0.51 1.16
C CYS A 114 0.98 0.09 2.25
N ALA A 115 -0.34 -0.04 2.11
CA ALA A 115 -1.29 0.45 3.10
C ALA A 115 -1.08 -0.21 4.48
N CYS A 116 -0.76 -1.51 4.53
CA CYS A 116 -0.44 -2.22 5.77
C CYS A 116 0.75 -1.59 6.51
N VAL A 117 1.79 -1.19 5.77
CA VAL A 117 2.98 -0.51 6.32
C VAL A 117 2.63 0.90 6.80
N MET A 118 1.80 1.64 6.06
CA MET A 118 1.37 2.97 6.46
C MET A 118 0.54 2.94 7.75
N VAL A 119 -0.36 1.96 7.89
CA VAL A 119 -1.13 1.74 9.13
C VAL A 119 -0.22 1.37 10.30
N ALA A 120 0.78 0.53 10.07
CA ALA A 120 1.76 0.20 11.12
C ALA A 120 2.55 1.44 11.59
N LYS A 121 2.95 2.30 10.64
CA LYS A 121 3.62 3.57 10.95
C LYS A 121 2.69 4.55 11.67
N ALA A 122 1.43 4.67 11.24
CA ALA A 122 0.44 5.53 11.87
C ALA A 122 0.16 5.08 13.32
N GLY A 123 -0.07 3.78 13.54
CA GLY A 123 -0.30 3.25 14.88
C GLY A 123 0.90 3.44 15.82
N ARG A 124 2.13 3.35 15.28
CA ARG A 124 3.35 3.70 16.04
C ARG A 124 3.40 5.18 16.41
N ALA A 125 2.99 6.07 15.51
CA ALA A 125 3.04 7.51 15.71
C ALA A 125 1.98 8.02 16.70
N PHE A 126 0.78 7.45 16.66
CA PHE A 126 -0.34 7.90 17.52
C PHE A 126 -0.39 7.23 18.89
N PHE A 127 0.09 5.99 18.99
CA PHE A 127 0.02 5.21 20.23
C PHE A 127 1.43 4.80 20.66
N ASN A 128 1.84 3.58 20.31
CA ASN A 128 3.08 2.96 20.73
C ASN A 128 3.53 1.95 19.67
N GLU A 129 4.80 1.56 19.70
CA GLU A 129 5.39 0.59 18.76
C GLU A 129 4.64 -0.76 18.67
N PRO A 130 4.31 -1.45 19.77
CA PRO A 130 3.54 -2.71 19.68
C PRO A 130 2.14 -2.50 19.12
N ALA A 131 1.48 -1.38 19.40
CA ALA A 131 0.14 -1.07 18.87
C ALA A 131 0.17 -0.89 17.35
N GLY A 132 1.20 -0.22 16.82
CA GLY A 132 1.40 -0.09 15.37
C GLY A 132 1.66 -1.43 14.69
N LEU A 133 2.52 -2.27 15.26
CA LEU A 133 2.81 -3.59 14.68
C LEU A 133 1.57 -4.50 14.65
N VAL A 134 0.80 -4.53 15.74
CA VAL A 134 -0.46 -5.30 15.81
C VAL A 134 -1.47 -4.78 14.80
N ALA A 135 -1.63 -3.46 14.66
CA ALA A 135 -2.55 -2.88 13.68
C ALA A 135 -2.18 -3.24 12.23
N GLY A 136 -0.89 -3.15 11.88
CA GLY A 136 -0.41 -3.56 10.55
C GLY A 136 -0.59 -5.05 10.29
N PHE A 137 -0.35 -5.89 11.29
CA PHE A 137 -0.56 -7.34 11.20
C PHE A 137 -2.04 -7.68 11.04
N LEU A 138 -2.93 -7.09 11.84
CA LEU A 138 -4.37 -7.30 11.72
C LEU A 138 -4.90 -6.90 10.34
N LEU A 139 -4.41 -5.77 9.78
CA LEU A 139 -4.80 -5.36 8.44
C LEU A 139 -4.28 -6.30 7.34
N ALA A 140 -3.10 -6.91 7.54
CA ALA A 140 -2.57 -7.90 6.60
C ALA A 140 -3.47 -9.14 6.49
N PHE A 141 -4.10 -9.55 7.59
CA PHE A 141 -5.03 -10.70 7.65
C PHE A 141 -6.51 -10.32 7.51
N TYR A 142 -6.83 -9.04 7.29
CA TYR A 142 -8.22 -8.60 7.21
C TYR A 142 -8.85 -9.10 5.90
N SER A 143 -9.62 -10.18 5.99
CA SER A 143 -10.22 -10.89 4.85
C SER A 143 -11.03 -9.99 3.90
N PRO A 144 -11.79 -8.97 4.35
CA PRO A 144 -12.47 -8.05 3.43
C PRO A 144 -11.50 -7.23 2.59
N ALA A 145 -10.36 -6.78 3.13
CA ALA A 145 -9.36 -6.07 2.35
C ALA A 145 -8.68 -6.99 1.32
N LEU A 146 -8.50 -8.27 1.65
CA LEU A 146 -8.00 -9.27 0.69
C LEU A 146 -9.01 -9.54 -0.43
N PHE A 147 -10.30 -9.63 -0.10
CA PHE A 147 -11.37 -9.89 -1.07
C PHE A 147 -11.59 -8.75 -2.06
N PHE A 148 -11.46 -7.49 -1.63
CA PHE A 148 -11.62 -6.32 -2.52
C PHE A 148 -10.36 -5.98 -3.33
N ASP A 149 -9.16 -6.37 -2.86
CA ASP A 149 -7.89 -6.20 -3.59
C ASP A 149 -7.67 -7.30 -4.65
N GLY A 150 -8.35 -8.45 -4.50
CA GLY A 150 -8.23 -9.65 -5.33
C GLY A 150 -8.78 -9.49 -6.72
#